data_AF-A0A931JZI4-F1
#
_entry.id   AF-A0A931JZI4-F1
#
_cell.length_a   1.000
_cell.length_b   1.000
_cell.length_c   1.000
_cell.angle_alpha   90.00
_cell.angle_beta   90.00
_cell.angle_gamma   90.00
#
_symmetry.space_group_name_H-M   'P 1'
#
loop_
_entity.id
_entity.type
_entity.pdbx_description
1 polymer ?
#
loop_
_entity_poly.entity_id
_entity_poly.type
_entity_poly.pdbx_seq_one_letter_code
_entity_poly.pdbx_strand_id
1 'polypeptide(L)'
;MTERALGGPSLREGRRRGGPFRTVGLLMCTAMAAAVLGGCASDRVDRRIEAAADVGRYGQAREMLQKGLTKDPSDRAYILDRLRLLILTLADGSPAAAEETANQTFDLLRTQGLNDDKTVSAAVFNERVKIWKGEPFEQAMAYAYIAMQKAELGQWDNARAAAQSSLFLLKDFGDNERGGKKTSEDVVREAARLDRQGKDGDAYIDHGYTPVKTDFALGYLLNGLANKALGGPDRDNEASDNFHEAANVNPFLAPLTQALLTGQYNTVFIVDAGVGPRKTAYGPDDALVRFLPVFPSDGRTLRVTAGGQIAEYPVANDLNVMAADLQWNNLEDVRQAKSTIGDLLVVGGIAAAAYPSSGHESSQARTNRALIGAGVALLGAALKASASADTRYCEFLPQRVYVAPVFIAGPDAAVTLSVGGDPSQTITLTNLAPPAAGKSLQLRYVKLTPRPEAWQTAGALVYANDRTEQRVPGDGLPYIMGGTCCRRPTSETLLRYQQAGFLRDMTSAAMENLYREEGITFTVEDQRGGSAAHILEGGTSMVCPLAGTAGYMRLFGQAHPPYVPKSEALKEAIAREVGQTQRQ
;
A
#
# COMPACT_ATOMS: atom_id res chain seq x y z
N MET A 1 82.48 32.73 -19.82
CA MET A 1 83.83 32.11 -19.80
C MET A 1 83.60 30.62 -19.66
N THR A 2 83.71 29.84 -20.75
CA THR A 2 84.91 29.06 -21.14
C THR A 2 85.32 28.10 -20.02
N GLU A 3 85.58 26.80 -20.19
CA GLU A 3 85.77 25.90 -21.33
C GLU A 3 86.08 24.52 -20.69
N ARG A 4 85.80 23.40 -21.41
CA ARG A 4 86.64 22.17 -21.54
C ARG A 4 87.15 21.44 -20.28
N ALA A 5 87.48 20.14 -20.24
CA ALA A 5 87.72 19.06 -21.21
C ALA A 5 87.83 17.74 -20.39
N LEU A 6 87.28 16.62 -20.87
CA LEU A 6 87.93 15.45 -21.51
C LEU A 6 88.51 14.37 -20.58
N GLY A 7 88.12 13.10 -20.85
CA GLY A 7 88.83 11.87 -20.46
C GLY A 7 87.94 10.61 -20.46
N GLY A 8 87.92 9.83 -21.56
CA GLY A 8 87.28 8.48 -21.66
C GLY A 8 88.24 7.35 -21.23
N PRO A 9 88.13 6.08 -21.73
CA PRO A 9 87.01 5.35 -22.35
C PRO A 9 86.84 3.85 -21.91
N SER A 10 85.89 3.16 -22.55
CA SER A 10 85.77 1.68 -22.83
C SER A 10 85.13 0.77 -21.77
N LEU A 11 83.92 0.19 -21.96
CA LEU A 11 83.47 -0.94 -22.81
C LEU A 11 83.47 -2.32 -22.10
N ARG A 12 82.30 -2.81 -21.64
CA ARG A 12 81.54 -3.98 -22.18
C ARG A 12 80.58 -4.64 -21.16
N GLU A 13 79.37 -4.88 -21.69
CA GLU A 13 78.45 -6.03 -21.52
C GLU A 13 77.87 -6.44 -20.14
N GLY A 14 76.54 -6.56 -20.10
CA GLY A 14 75.83 -7.30 -19.04
C GLY A 14 74.34 -6.96 -18.85
N ARG A 15 73.51 -7.21 -19.87
CA ARG A 15 72.07 -6.94 -19.91
C ARG A 15 71.28 -8.02 -19.14
N ARG A 16 70.39 -7.64 -18.20
CA ARG A 16 69.06 -8.25 -17.95
C ARG A 16 68.26 -7.43 -16.91
N ARG A 17 67.21 -6.73 -17.37
CA ARG A 17 66.19 -6.07 -16.54
C ARG A 17 65.04 -7.06 -16.30
N GLY A 18 64.71 -7.33 -15.03
CA GLY A 18 63.42 -7.92 -14.61
C GLY A 18 62.51 -6.80 -14.09
N GLY A 19 61.34 -6.64 -14.70
CA GLY A 19 60.37 -5.58 -14.36
C GLY A 19 59.40 -5.95 -13.22
N PRO A 20 58.76 -4.96 -12.58
CA PRO A 20 57.79 -5.15 -11.51
C PRO A 20 56.37 -5.25 -12.09
N PHE A 21 55.75 -6.44 -12.07
CA PHE A 21 54.38 -6.64 -12.57
C PHE A 21 53.49 -7.49 -11.63
N ARG A 22 53.75 -7.50 -10.31
CA ARG A 22 53.01 -8.37 -9.37
C ARG A 22 52.11 -7.69 -8.34
N THR A 23 52.04 -6.36 -8.29
CA THR A 23 51.28 -5.63 -7.24
C THR A 23 49.96 -4.99 -7.69
N VAL A 24 49.62 -4.98 -8.99
CA VAL A 24 48.38 -4.35 -9.49
C VAL A 24 47.17 -5.29 -9.46
N GLY A 25 47.37 -6.62 -9.46
CA GLY A 25 46.27 -7.59 -9.50
C GLY A 25 45.46 -7.72 -8.20
N LEU A 26 46.06 -7.44 -7.05
CA LEU A 26 45.41 -7.65 -5.75
C LEU A 26 44.42 -6.52 -5.38
N LEU A 27 44.69 -5.28 -5.80
CA LEU A 27 43.83 -4.11 -5.52
C LEU A 27 42.54 -4.09 -6.35
N MET A 28 42.55 -4.68 -7.55
CA MET A 28 41.36 -4.76 -8.41
C MET A 28 40.34 -5.81 -7.92
N CYS A 29 40.80 -6.90 -7.30
CA CYS A 29 39.92 -7.93 -6.74
C CYS A 29 39.18 -7.45 -5.48
N THR A 30 39.83 -6.62 -4.64
CA THR A 30 39.20 -6.07 -3.43
C THR A 30 38.17 -4.98 -3.75
N ALA A 31 38.39 -4.18 -4.80
CA ALA A 31 37.43 -3.17 -5.25
C ALA A 31 36.17 -3.79 -5.89
N MET A 32 36.29 -4.91 -6.61
CA MET A 32 35.14 -5.68 -7.11
C MET A 32 34.35 -6.35 -5.97
N ALA A 33 35.03 -6.87 -4.94
CA ALA A 33 34.35 -7.48 -3.78
C ALA A 33 33.56 -6.46 -2.93
N ALA A 34 34.04 -5.21 -2.81
CA ALA A 34 33.34 -4.15 -2.09
C ALA A 34 32.11 -3.61 -2.85
N ALA A 35 32.10 -3.64 -4.18
CA ALA A 35 30.94 -3.23 -4.98
C ALA A 35 29.77 -4.22 -4.92
N VAL A 36 30.03 -5.51 -4.63
CA VAL A 36 29.00 -6.54 -4.49
C VAL A 36 28.29 -6.48 -3.13
N LEU A 37 28.90 -5.87 -2.11
CA LEU A 37 28.32 -5.77 -0.75
C LEU A 37 27.40 -4.55 -0.55
N GLY A 38 27.32 -3.63 -1.51
CA GLY A 38 26.48 -2.42 -1.43
C GLY A 38 25.05 -2.57 -1.95
N GLY A 39 24.65 -3.75 -2.43
CA GLY A 39 23.41 -3.96 -3.19
C GLY A 39 22.15 -4.32 -2.40
N CYS A 40 22.23 -4.54 -1.09
CA CYS A 40 21.06 -4.90 -0.26
C CYS A 40 20.37 -3.65 0.32
N ALA A 41 20.09 -2.64 -0.52
CA ALA A 41 19.14 -1.61 -0.14
C ALA A 41 17.76 -2.26 -0.09
N SER A 42 17.25 -2.52 1.11
CA SER A 42 15.93 -3.14 1.28
C SER A 42 14.86 -2.19 0.74
N ASP A 43 14.12 -2.63 -0.29
CA ASP A 43 12.92 -1.99 -0.87
C ASP A 43 11.72 -1.89 0.12
N ARG A 44 12.00 -1.81 1.43
CA ARG A 44 11.01 -1.60 2.47
C ARG A 44 10.64 -0.14 2.56
N VAL A 45 9.37 0.12 2.82
CA VAL A 45 8.93 1.45 3.20
C VAL A 45 9.70 1.93 4.44
N ASP A 46 9.95 3.23 4.53
CA ASP A 46 10.62 3.83 5.68
C ASP A 46 9.85 3.48 6.97
N ARG A 47 10.54 2.94 7.98
CA ARG A 47 9.95 2.56 9.28
C ARG A 47 9.20 3.73 9.97
N ARG A 48 9.57 4.98 9.67
CA ARG A 48 8.87 6.17 10.17
C ARG A 48 7.46 6.29 9.58
N ILE A 49 7.27 5.87 8.34
CA ILE A 49 5.95 5.84 7.67
C ILE A 49 5.09 4.75 8.31
N GLU A 50 5.64 3.54 8.50
CA GLU A 50 4.95 2.45 9.23
C GLU A 50 4.56 2.89 10.65
N ALA A 51 5.51 3.44 11.41
CA ALA A 51 5.27 3.88 12.78
C ALA A 51 4.20 4.98 12.86
N ALA A 52 4.15 5.90 11.90
CA ALA A 52 3.11 6.91 11.82
C ALA A 52 1.74 6.29 11.50
N ALA A 53 1.67 5.36 10.54
CA ALA A 53 0.44 4.66 10.18
C ALA A 53 -0.10 3.77 11.33
N ASP A 54 0.79 3.11 12.08
CA ASP A 54 0.46 2.23 13.21
C ASP A 54 -0.35 2.94 14.32
N VAL A 55 -0.14 4.25 14.49
CA VAL A 55 -0.84 5.10 15.48
C VAL A 55 -1.89 6.02 14.83
N GLY A 56 -2.22 5.76 13.56
CA GLY A 56 -3.25 6.47 12.81
C GLY A 56 -2.87 7.84 12.24
N ARG A 57 -1.59 8.25 12.32
CA ARG A 57 -1.08 9.52 11.72
C ARG A 57 -0.89 9.40 10.21
N TYR A 58 -1.96 9.02 9.51
CA TYR A 58 -1.97 8.73 8.08
C TYR A 58 -1.60 9.96 7.23
N GLY A 59 -2.02 11.17 7.64
CA GLY A 59 -1.63 12.44 7.01
C GLY A 59 -0.11 12.67 6.97
N GLN A 60 0.59 12.40 8.07
CA GLN A 60 2.06 12.48 8.12
C GLN A 60 2.72 11.35 7.31
N ALA A 61 2.17 10.13 7.40
CA ALA A 61 2.66 8.98 6.66
C ALA A 61 2.59 9.21 5.14
N ARG A 62 1.46 9.72 4.62
CA ARG A 62 1.31 10.03 3.18
C ARG A 62 2.24 11.15 2.72
N GLU A 63 2.42 12.21 3.52
CA GLU A 63 3.34 13.30 3.17
C GLU A 63 4.79 12.80 3.06
N MET A 64 5.22 11.96 4.01
CA MET A 64 6.55 11.33 3.98
C MET A 64 6.71 10.40 2.77
N LEU A 65 5.72 9.54 2.52
CA LEU A 65 5.74 8.63 1.37
C LEU A 65 5.81 9.41 0.05
N GLN A 66 5.01 10.48 -0.08
CA GLN A 66 4.91 11.25 -1.31
C GLN A 66 6.24 11.90 -1.73
N LYS A 67 7.07 12.33 -0.77
CA LYS A 67 8.40 12.90 -1.02
C LYS A 67 9.36 11.90 -1.66
N GLY A 68 9.13 10.61 -1.47
CA GLY A 68 9.96 9.52 -1.99
C GLY A 68 9.44 8.84 -3.26
N LEU A 69 8.28 9.24 -3.78
CA LEU A 69 7.67 8.54 -4.92
C LEU A 69 8.50 8.70 -6.18
N THR A 70 8.81 7.56 -6.81
CA THR A 70 9.29 7.54 -8.19
C THR A 70 8.24 8.11 -9.14
N LYS A 71 8.65 8.92 -10.12
CA LYS A 71 7.75 9.46 -11.16
C LYS A 71 7.76 8.62 -12.44
N ASP A 72 8.67 7.65 -12.53
CA ASP A 72 8.85 6.81 -13.69
C ASP A 72 7.88 5.62 -13.64
N PRO A 73 6.88 5.53 -14.55
CA PRO A 73 5.95 4.41 -14.57
C PRO A 73 6.60 3.05 -14.85
N SER A 74 7.83 3.03 -15.36
CA SER A 74 8.61 1.80 -15.57
C SER A 74 9.36 1.32 -14.33
N ASP A 75 9.43 2.15 -13.28
CA ASP A 75 10.02 1.80 -12.01
C ASP A 75 9.24 0.68 -11.34
N ARG A 76 9.95 -0.31 -10.80
CA ARG A 76 9.34 -1.45 -10.14
C ARG A 76 8.52 -1.04 -8.93
N ALA A 77 8.90 0.01 -8.21
CA ALA A 77 8.17 0.49 -7.03
C ALA A 77 6.92 1.29 -7.40
N TYR A 78 6.74 1.69 -8.66
CA TYR A 78 5.74 2.67 -9.06
C TYR A 78 4.32 2.28 -8.63
N ILE A 79 3.83 1.09 -9.01
CA ILE A 79 2.47 0.63 -8.66
C ILE A 79 2.32 0.45 -7.15
N LEU A 80 3.30 -0.19 -6.51
CA LEU A 80 3.30 -0.46 -5.07
C LEU A 80 3.17 0.84 -4.26
N ASP A 81 3.94 1.84 -4.65
CA ASP A 81 3.94 3.14 -3.98
C ASP A 81 2.63 3.90 -4.16
N ARG A 82 1.98 3.79 -5.34
CA ARG A 82 0.64 4.37 -5.54
C ARG A 82 -0.41 3.64 -4.72
N LEU A 83 -0.33 2.32 -4.62
CA LEU A 83 -1.22 1.54 -3.77
C LEU A 83 -1.05 1.93 -2.28
N ARG A 84 0.20 2.02 -1.80
CA ARG A 84 0.51 2.50 -0.44
C ARG A 84 -0.07 3.88 -0.19
N LEU A 85 0.13 4.82 -1.12
CA LEU A 85 -0.39 6.18 -1.02
C LEU A 85 -1.92 6.22 -1.02
N LEU A 86 -2.56 5.43 -1.89
CA LEU A 86 -4.02 5.31 -1.96
C LEU A 86 -4.59 4.87 -0.61
N ILE A 87 -4.07 3.77 -0.05
CA ILE A 87 -4.53 3.23 1.24
C ILE A 87 -4.36 4.27 2.36
N LEU A 88 -3.18 4.88 2.48
CA LEU A 88 -2.92 5.89 3.50
C LEU A 88 -3.83 7.12 3.35
N THR A 89 -4.11 7.55 2.12
CA THR A 89 -4.95 8.72 1.86
C THR A 89 -6.42 8.44 2.17
N LEU A 90 -6.90 7.23 1.88
CA LEU A 90 -8.24 6.78 2.31
C LEU A 90 -8.32 6.63 3.82
N ALA A 91 -7.30 6.07 4.47
CA ALA A 91 -7.26 5.91 5.93
C ALA A 91 -7.28 7.25 6.67
N ASP A 92 -6.66 8.28 6.08
CA ASP A 92 -6.73 9.67 6.54
C ASP A 92 -8.11 10.32 6.28
N GLY A 93 -9.03 9.63 5.60
CA GLY A 93 -10.37 10.11 5.29
C GLY A 93 -10.43 11.14 4.15
N SER A 94 -9.48 11.12 3.22
CA SER A 94 -9.34 12.12 2.16
C SER A 94 -9.54 11.56 0.74
N PRO A 95 -10.71 10.98 0.40
CA PRO A 95 -10.91 10.31 -0.89
C PRO A 95 -10.78 11.23 -2.09
N ALA A 96 -11.10 12.53 -1.95
CA ALA A 96 -10.89 13.50 -3.03
C ALA A 96 -9.39 13.67 -3.36
N ALA A 97 -8.53 13.72 -2.35
CA ALA A 97 -7.08 13.77 -2.55
C ALA A 97 -6.52 12.46 -3.12
N ALA A 98 -7.20 11.33 -2.89
CA ALA A 98 -6.81 10.04 -3.43
C ALA A 98 -7.18 9.82 -4.91
N GLU A 99 -7.97 10.71 -5.53
CA GLU A 99 -8.56 10.46 -6.85
C GLU A 99 -7.51 10.26 -7.95
N GLU A 100 -6.49 11.12 -8.02
CA GLU A 100 -5.42 10.99 -9.00
C GLU A 100 -4.65 9.67 -8.83
N THR A 101 -4.28 9.34 -7.59
CA THR A 101 -3.57 8.09 -7.27
C THR A 101 -4.43 6.86 -7.56
N ALA A 102 -5.73 6.90 -7.28
CA ALA A 102 -6.67 5.82 -7.58
C ALA A 102 -6.77 5.59 -9.09
N ASN A 103 -6.90 6.65 -9.89
CA ASN A 103 -6.96 6.56 -11.35
C ASN A 103 -5.65 6.01 -11.94
N GLN A 104 -4.49 6.51 -11.48
CA GLN A 104 -3.18 5.99 -11.89
C GLN A 104 -3.05 4.50 -11.57
N THR A 105 -3.42 4.09 -10.36
CA THR A 105 -3.38 2.68 -9.94
C THR A 105 -4.30 1.83 -10.83
N PHE A 106 -5.53 2.28 -11.07
CA PHE A 106 -6.50 1.59 -11.92
C PHE A 106 -5.99 1.39 -13.34
N ASP A 107 -5.45 2.44 -13.96
CA ASP A 107 -4.95 2.40 -15.34
C ASP A 107 -3.77 1.43 -15.49
N LEU A 108 -2.86 1.40 -14.52
CA LEU A 108 -1.73 0.48 -14.52
C LEU A 108 -2.18 -0.97 -14.37
N LEU A 109 -3.06 -1.24 -13.39
CA LEU A 109 -3.59 -2.59 -13.19
C LEU A 109 -4.34 -3.08 -14.44
N ARG A 110 -5.12 -2.21 -15.08
CA ARG A 110 -5.85 -2.56 -16.31
C ARG A 110 -4.94 -2.79 -17.51
N THR A 111 -3.93 -1.95 -17.70
CA THR A 111 -3.04 -2.02 -18.88
C THR A 111 -1.97 -3.10 -18.76
N GLN A 112 -1.57 -3.45 -17.54
CA GLN A 112 -0.50 -4.41 -17.28
C GLN A 112 -1.01 -5.76 -16.75
N GLY A 113 -2.22 -5.81 -16.19
CA GLY A 113 -2.70 -6.93 -15.39
C GLY A 113 -3.59 -7.93 -16.12
N LEU A 114 -4.31 -7.55 -17.18
CA LEU A 114 -5.30 -8.44 -17.81
C LEU A 114 -4.91 -8.71 -19.27
N ASN A 115 -4.86 -9.98 -19.67
CA ASN A 115 -4.87 -10.35 -21.09
C ASN A 115 -6.12 -9.75 -21.76
N ASP A 116 -6.08 -9.51 -23.07
CA ASP A 116 -7.23 -8.98 -23.84
C ASP A 116 -8.54 -9.76 -23.58
N ASP A 117 -8.44 -11.04 -23.19
CA ASP A 117 -9.58 -11.93 -22.89
C ASP A 117 -10.09 -11.87 -21.44
N LYS A 118 -9.50 -11.05 -20.54
CA LYS A 118 -9.85 -10.97 -19.09
C LYS A 118 -9.81 -12.32 -18.33
N THR A 119 -9.28 -13.38 -18.92
CA THR A 119 -9.38 -14.75 -18.40
C THR A 119 -8.26 -15.13 -17.44
N VAL A 120 -7.17 -14.36 -17.36
CA VAL A 120 -6.04 -14.63 -16.47
C VAL A 120 -5.25 -13.34 -16.25
N SER A 121 -4.72 -13.11 -15.03
CA SER A 121 -3.69 -12.08 -14.83
C SER A 121 -2.50 -12.36 -15.76
N ALA A 122 -2.24 -11.48 -16.72
CA ALA A 122 -1.28 -11.74 -17.79
C ALA A 122 0.14 -11.94 -17.24
N ALA A 123 0.70 -13.13 -17.46
CA ALA A 123 2.15 -13.34 -17.47
C ALA A 123 2.72 -12.53 -18.65
N VAL A 124 3.52 -11.50 -18.37
CA VAL A 124 4.07 -10.62 -19.42
C VAL A 124 5.36 -11.20 -19.99
N PHE A 125 5.33 -11.46 -21.29
CA PHE A 125 6.42 -11.88 -22.18
C PHE A 125 7.38 -10.74 -22.57
N ASN A 126 7.70 -9.81 -21.66
CA ASN A 126 8.65 -8.72 -21.97
C ASN A 126 9.72 -8.58 -20.88
N GLU A 127 10.85 -9.29 -21.07
CA GLU A 127 11.97 -9.40 -20.12
C GLU A 127 12.62 -8.06 -19.73
N ARG A 128 12.34 -6.96 -20.44
CA ARG A 128 13.02 -5.67 -20.22
C ARG A 128 12.38 -4.75 -19.17
N VAL A 129 11.14 -4.98 -18.74
CA VAL A 129 10.53 -4.14 -17.69
C VAL A 129 9.73 -5.00 -16.70
N LYS A 130 10.42 -5.53 -15.68
CA LYS A 130 9.80 -6.26 -14.57
C LYS A 130 9.14 -5.29 -13.58
N ILE A 131 8.01 -4.68 -13.95
CA ILE A 131 7.21 -3.83 -13.04
C ILE A 131 6.62 -4.73 -11.93
N TRP A 132 6.68 -4.30 -10.66
CA TRP A 132 5.97 -5.01 -9.58
C TRP A 132 4.47 -4.89 -9.83
N LYS A 133 3.78 -6.02 -9.90
CA LYS A 133 2.30 -6.06 -10.06
C LYS A 133 1.56 -6.42 -8.78
N GLY A 134 2.29 -6.84 -7.74
CA GLY A 134 1.73 -7.46 -6.55
C GLY A 134 1.15 -8.84 -6.82
N GLU A 135 0.85 -9.54 -5.73
CA GLU A 135 0.14 -10.81 -5.80
C GLU A 135 -1.32 -10.59 -6.26
N PRO A 136 -1.98 -11.60 -6.86
CA PRO A 136 -3.39 -11.52 -7.17
C PRO A 136 -4.28 -10.97 -6.03
N PHE A 137 -4.06 -11.35 -4.77
CA PHE A 137 -4.88 -10.80 -3.67
C PHE A 137 -4.60 -9.32 -3.41
N GLU A 138 -3.36 -8.87 -3.58
CA GLU A 138 -2.99 -7.44 -3.47
C GLU A 138 -3.63 -6.63 -4.60
N GLN A 139 -3.69 -7.20 -5.82
CA GLN A 139 -4.37 -6.57 -6.97
C GLN A 139 -5.89 -6.47 -6.75
N ALA A 140 -6.52 -7.54 -6.25
CA ALA A 140 -7.94 -7.53 -5.90
C ALA A 140 -8.24 -6.46 -4.83
N MET A 141 -7.40 -6.36 -3.81
CA MET A 141 -7.49 -5.31 -2.79
C MET A 141 -7.25 -3.91 -3.36
N ALA A 142 -6.30 -3.73 -4.29
CA ALA A 142 -6.08 -2.45 -4.95
C ALA A 142 -7.35 -1.99 -5.70
N TYR A 143 -7.99 -2.86 -6.47
CA TYR A 143 -9.28 -2.58 -7.09
C TYR A 143 -10.39 -2.29 -6.06
N ALA A 144 -10.41 -3.01 -4.94
CA ALA A 144 -11.34 -2.73 -3.85
C ALA A 144 -11.14 -1.33 -3.26
N TYR A 145 -9.90 -0.88 -3.02
CA TYR A 145 -9.63 0.48 -2.54
C TYR A 145 -10.00 1.56 -3.55
N ILE A 146 -9.80 1.31 -4.85
CA ILE A 146 -10.28 2.20 -5.91
C ILE A 146 -11.80 2.28 -5.85
N ALA A 147 -12.50 1.14 -5.72
CA ALA A 147 -13.95 1.11 -5.59
C ALA A 147 -14.44 1.88 -4.35
N MET A 148 -13.79 1.69 -3.19
CA MET A 148 -14.07 2.43 -1.96
C MET A 148 -13.89 3.93 -2.17
N GLN A 149 -12.77 4.37 -2.76
CA GLN A 149 -12.50 5.77 -3.06
C GLN A 149 -13.63 6.40 -3.90
N LYS A 150 -14.02 5.72 -4.98
CA LYS A 150 -15.09 6.19 -5.88
C LYS A 150 -16.45 6.22 -5.16
N ALA A 151 -16.74 5.23 -4.33
CA ALA A 151 -17.96 5.15 -3.54
C ALA A 151 -18.03 6.26 -2.46
N GLU A 152 -16.93 6.61 -1.80
CA GLU A 152 -16.88 7.71 -0.84
C GLU A 152 -17.14 9.07 -1.49
N LEU A 153 -16.80 9.22 -2.78
CA LEU A 153 -17.16 10.39 -3.60
C LEU A 153 -18.58 10.30 -4.21
N GLY A 154 -19.31 9.20 -3.96
CA GLY A 154 -20.64 8.95 -4.55
C GLY A 154 -20.61 8.69 -6.06
N GLN A 155 -19.44 8.35 -6.62
CA GLN A 155 -19.24 7.97 -8.02
C GLN A 155 -19.51 6.46 -8.20
N TRP A 156 -20.75 6.04 -7.95
CA TRP A 156 -21.11 4.62 -7.84
C TRP A 156 -20.92 3.81 -9.13
N ASP A 157 -21.04 4.42 -10.32
CA ASP A 157 -20.73 3.74 -11.58
C ASP A 157 -19.24 3.35 -11.68
N ASN A 158 -18.34 4.28 -11.32
CA ASN A 158 -16.91 4.03 -11.29
C ASN A 158 -16.54 3.03 -10.19
N ALA A 159 -17.21 3.10 -9.03
CA ALA A 159 -17.05 2.14 -7.96
C ALA A 159 -17.43 0.72 -8.40
N ARG A 160 -18.56 0.59 -9.12
CA ARG A 160 -19.03 -0.68 -9.70
C ARG A 160 -18.00 -1.26 -10.66
N ALA A 161 -17.49 -0.45 -11.59
CA ALA A 161 -16.48 -0.88 -12.55
C ALA A 161 -15.20 -1.37 -11.86
N ALA A 162 -14.69 -0.62 -10.88
CA ALA A 162 -13.52 -1.02 -10.11
C ALA A 162 -13.76 -2.30 -9.28
N ALA A 163 -14.90 -2.41 -8.60
CA ALA A 163 -15.25 -3.61 -7.85
C ALA A 163 -15.37 -4.83 -8.77
N GLN A 164 -15.97 -4.68 -9.95
CA GLN A 164 -16.04 -5.76 -10.94
C GLN A 164 -14.64 -6.17 -11.44
N SER A 165 -13.70 -5.22 -11.61
CA SER A 165 -12.31 -5.54 -11.97
C SER A 165 -11.55 -6.32 -10.90
N SER A 166 -11.99 -6.30 -9.63
CA SER A 166 -11.42 -7.15 -8.58
C SER A 166 -11.83 -8.63 -8.68
N LEU A 167 -12.81 -8.95 -9.53
CA LEU A 167 -13.43 -10.29 -9.64
C LEU A 167 -12.89 -11.11 -10.82
N PHE A 168 -11.58 -11.06 -11.06
CA PHE A 168 -10.94 -11.85 -12.12
C PHE A 168 -10.85 -13.34 -11.76
N LEU A 169 -10.65 -14.20 -12.76
CA LEU A 169 -10.50 -15.65 -12.56
C LEU A 169 -9.14 -15.99 -11.92
N LEU A 170 -9.13 -17.01 -11.07
CA LEU A 170 -7.93 -17.53 -10.41
C LEU A 170 -7.43 -18.83 -11.07
N LYS A 171 -6.17 -19.19 -10.79
CA LYS A 171 -5.54 -20.41 -11.31
C LYS A 171 -5.59 -21.53 -10.30
N ASP A 172 -6.33 -22.60 -10.59
CA ASP A 172 -6.38 -23.78 -9.74
C ASP A 172 -5.57 -24.96 -10.31
N PHE A 173 -4.53 -25.40 -9.58
CA PHE A 173 -3.71 -26.56 -9.96
C PHE A 173 -4.25 -27.89 -9.40
N GLY A 174 -5.39 -27.85 -8.71
CA GLY A 174 -6.02 -29.01 -8.09
C GLY A 174 -5.32 -29.48 -6.81
N ASP A 175 -5.61 -30.71 -6.41
CA ASP A 175 -5.15 -31.28 -5.16
C ASP A 175 -3.74 -31.90 -5.25
N ASN A 176 -3.05 -31.87 -4.12
CA ASN A 176 -1.80 -32.59 -3.89
C ASN A 176 -2.08 -34.08 -3.61
N GLU A 177 -1.03 -34.89 -3.54
CA GLU A 177 -1.12 -36.35 -3.30
C GLU A 177 -1.78 -36.72 -1.97
N ARG A 178 -1.92 -35.76 -1.05
CA ARG A 178 -2.56 -35.93 0.27
C ARG A 178 -4.02 -35.46 0.29
N GLY A 179 -4.57 -35.03 -0.85
CA GLY A 179 -5.94 -34.53 -0.97
C GLY A 179 -6.16 -33.12 -0.43
N GLY A 180 -5.11 -32.33 -0.22
CA GLY A 180 -5.22 -30.89 0.08
C GLY A 180 -4.83 -30.04 -1.13
N LYS A 181 -5.12 -28.74 -1.13
CA LYS A 181 -4.70 -27.83 -2.22
C LYS A 181 -3.18 -27.88 -2.43
N LYS A 182 -2.74 -27.80 -3.68
CA LYS A 182 -1.30 -27.70 -4.00
C LYS A 182 -0.69 -26.42 -3.43
N THR A 183 0.56 -26.54 -3.01
CA THR A 183 1.42 -25.42 -2.61
C THR A 183 2.33 -24.99 -3.77
N SER A 184 2.99 -23.83 -3.66
CA SER A 184 4.00 -23.41 -4.64
C SER A 184 5.12 -24.45 -4.79
N GLU A 185 5.54 -25.08 -3.68
CA GLU A 185 6.54 -26.16 -3.71
C GLU A 185 6.05 -27.38 -4.48
N ASP A 186 4.78 -27.75 -4.37
CA ASP A 186 4.20 -28.87 -5.11
C ASP A 186 4.21 -28.59 -6.62
N VAL A 187 3.88 -27.36 -7.02
CA VAL A 187 3.92 -26.93 -8.43
C VAL A 187 5.36 -26.95 -8.97
N VAL A 188 6.32 -26.40 -8.22
CA VAL A 188 7.75 -26.44 -8.61
C VAL A 188 8.24 -27.89 -8.75
N ARG A 189 7.90 -28.75 -7.78
CA ARG A 189 8.32 -30.15 -7.78
C ARG A 189 7.74 -30.91 -8.97
N GLU A 190 6.47 -30.66 -9.29
CA GLU A 190 5.79 -31.30 -10.42
C GLU A 190 6.35 -30.81 -11.76
N ALA A 191 6.57 -29.50 -11.92
CA ALA A 191 7.22 -28.93 -13.11
C ALA A 191 8.62 -29.54 -13.32
N ALA A 192 9.45 -29.58 -12.26
CA ALA A 192 10.77 -30.20 -12.32
C ALA A 192 10.72 -31.71 -12.58
N ARG A 193 9.68 -32.42 -12.13
CA ARG A 193 9.46 -33.83 -12.43
C ARG A 193 9.14 -34.04 -13.91
N LEU A 194 8.33 -33.17 -14.51
CA LEU A 194 7.97 -33.22 -15.92
C LEU A 194 9.20 -32.98 -16.81
N ASP A 195 10.04 -31.99 -16.49
CA ASP A 195 11.31 -31.75 -17.20
C ASP A 195 12.21 -33.00 -17.22
N ARG A 196 12.33 -33.70 -16.08
CA ARG A 196 13.10 -34.95 -16.00
C ARG A 196 12.55 -36.07 -16.88
N GLN A 197 11.26 -36.03 -17.20
CA GLN A 197 10.61 -36.99 -18.09
C GLN A 197 10.67 -36.56 -19.55
N GLY A 198 11.42 -35.49 -19.87
CA GLY A 198 11.48 -34.92 -21.22
C GLY A 198 10.17 -34.22 -21.63
N LYS A 199 9.31 -33.89 -20.66
CA LYS A 199 8.11 -33.08 -20.87
C LYS A 199 8.41 -31.62 -20.51
N ASP A 200 7.61 -30.71 -21.04
CA ASP A 200 7.77 -29.28 -20.78
C ASP A 200 7.13 -28.91 -19.43
N GLY A 201 7.95 -28.70 -18.40
CA GLY A 201 7.48 -28.23 -17.10
C GLY A 201 7.00 -26.77 -17.11
N ASP A 202 7.44 -25.93 -18.05
CA ASP A 202 6.93 -24.56 -18.19
C ASP A 202 5.51 -24.60 -18.74
N ALA A 203 5.22 -25.49 -19.69
CA ALA A 203 3.86 -25.75 -20.15
C ALA A 203 2.92 -26.18 -19.01
N TYR A 204 3.41 -26.88 -17.99
CA TYR A 204 2.61 -27.19 -16.80
C TYR A 204 2.32 -25.95 -15.94
N ILE A 205 3.28 -25.06 -15.75
CA ILE A 205 3.05 -23.80 -15.02
C ILE A 205 2.08 -22.88 -15.78
N ASP A 206 2.18 -22.87 -17.11
CA ASP A 206 1.41 -21.97 -17.97
C ASP A 206 0.03 -22.50 -18.34
N HIS A 207 -0.18 -23.82 -18.36
CA HIS A 207 -1.42 -24.45 -18.82
C HIS A 207 -1.94 -25.58 -17.92
N GLY A 208 -1.19 -25.97 -16.89
CA GLY A 208 -1.57 -27.06 -15.97
C GLY A 208 -2.59 -26.69 -14.90
N TYR A 209 -3.29 -25.56 -15.06
CA TYR A 209 -4.32 -25.08 -14.15
C TYR A 209 -5.69 -24.99 -14.83
N THR A 210 -6.74 -25.03 -14.01
CA THR A 210 -8.11 -24.71 -14.41
C THR A 210 -8.45 -23.29 -13.95
N PRO A 211 -8.96 -22.41 -14.84
CA PRO A 211 -9.50 -21.13 -14.43
C PRO A 211 -10.73 -21.33 -13.54
N VAL A 212 -10.72 -20.77 -12.34
CA VAL A 212 -11.84 -20.82 -11.39
C VAL A 212 -12.32 -19.42 -11.03
N LYS A 213 -13.59 -19.31 -10.64
CA LYS A 213 -14.15 -18.05 -10.16
C LYS A 213 -13.44 -17.64 -8.86
N THR A 214 -13.20 -16.35 -8.68
CA THR A 214 -12.61 -15.83 -7.44
C THR A 214 -13.54 -16.05 -6.24
N ASP A 215 -12.93 -16.32 -5.09
CA ASP A 215 -13.52 -16.35 -3.76
C ASP A 215 -13.33 -15.00 -3.00
N PHE A 216 -13.09 -13.90 -3.71
CA PHE A 216 -12.95 -12.56 -3.13
C PHE A 216 -14.31 -11.95 -2.74
N ALA A 217 -14.83 -12.38 -1.59
CA ALA A 217 -16.14 -11.96 -1.07
C ALA A 217 -16.31 -10.43 -0.99
N LEU A 218 -15.26 -9.68 -0.63
CA LEU A 218 -15.31 -8.22 -0.57
C LEU A 218 -15.60 -7.59 -1.93
N GLY A 219 -15.04 -8.13 -3.02
CA GLY A 219 -15.29 -7.64 -4.37
C GLY A 219 -16.77 -7.75 -4.75
N TYR A 220 -17.41 -8.87 -4.43
CA TYR A 220 -18.85 -9.06 -4.65
C TYR A 220 -19.68 -8.11 -3.79
N LEU A 221 -19.35 -7.95 -2.50
CA LEU A 221 -20.05 -7.01 -1.62
C LEU A 221 -19.97 -5.57 -2.14
N LEU A 222 -18.78 -5.10 -2.55
CA LEU A 222 -18.61 -3.74 -3.09
C LEU A 222 -19.35 -3.56 -4.42
N ASN A 223 -19.34 -4.56 -5.30
CA ASN A 223 -20.07 -4.52 -6.56
C ASN A 223 -21.60 -4.49 -6.34
N GLY A 224 -22.09 -5.30 -5.40
CA GLY A 224 -23.50 -5.31 -5.00
C GLY A 224 -23.93 -3.98 -4.38
N LEU A 225 -23.10 -3.40 -3.51
CA LEU A 225 -23.35 -2.07 -2.93
C LEU A 225 -23.42 -0.97 -3.98
N ALA A 226 -22.50 -0.99 -4.95
CA ALA A 226 -22.49 0.00 -6.03
C ALA A 226 -23.74 -0.12 -6.91
N ASN A 227 -24.15 -1.34 -7.27
CA ASN A 227 -25.41 -1.57 -7.97
C ASN A 227 -26.62 -1.09 -7.15
N LYS A 228 -26.66 -1.41 -5.85
CA LYS A 228 -27.73 -0.96 -4.96
C LYS A 228 -27.84 0.56 -4.87
N ALA A 229 -26.71 1.25 -4.86
CA ALA A 229 -26.66 2.71 -4.83
C ALA A 229 -27.13 3.37 -6.13
N LEU A 230 -26.86 2.74 -7.29
CA LEU A 230 -27.33 3.21 -8.60
C LEU A 230 -28.86 3.04 -8.74
N GLY A 231 -29.42 1.98 -8.14
CA GLY A 231 -30.85 1.72 -8.07
C GLY A 231 -31.49 1.36 -9.41
N GLY A 232 -32.77 0.97 -9.35
CA GLY A 232 -33.55 0.51 -10.49
C GLY A 232 -33.59 -1.02 -10.62
N PRO A 233 -34.59 -1.60 -11.31
CA PRO A 233 -34.86 -3.04 -11.25
C PRO A 233 -33.67 -3.92 -11.68
N ASP A 234 -33.00 -3.57 -12.78
CA ASP A 234 -31.87 -4.34 -13.30
C ASP A 234 -30.67 -4.27 -12.34
N ARG A 235 -30.43 -3.10 -11.75
CA ARG A 235 -29.35 -2.90 -10.78
C ARG A 235 -29.65 -3.59 -9.45
N ASP A 236 -30.90 -3.59 -9.00
CA ASP A 236 -31.30 -4.33 -7.80
C ASP A 236 -31.12 -5.85 -8.00
N ASN A 237 -31.38 -6.38 -9.20
CA ASN A 237 -31.11 -7.78 -9.53
C ASN A 237 -29.61 -8.08 -9.55
N GLU A 238 -28.80 -7.25 -10.24
CA GLU A 238 -27.33 -7.39 -10.23
C GLU A 238 -26.77 -7.29 -8.80
N ALA A 239 -27.31 -6.41 -7.96
CA ALA A 239 -26.93 -6.30 -6.56
C ALA A 239 -27.24 -7.60 -5.80
N SER A 240 -28.43 -8.16 -6.01
CA SER A 240 -28.83 -9.42 -5.39
C SER A 240 -27.92 -10.58 -5.79
N ASP A 241 -27.57 -10.70 -7.08
CA ASP A 241 -26.68 -11.76 -7.55
C ASP A 241 -25.30 -11.67 -6.91
N ASN A 242 -24.74 -10.46 -6.80
CA ASN A 242 -23.46 -10.25 -6.13
C ASN A 242 -23.54 -10.57 -4.63
N PHE A 243 -24.62 -10.17 -3.94
CA PHE A 243 -24.79 -10.49 -2.53
C PHE A 243 -24.99 -11.99 -2.28
N HIS A 244 -25.70 -12.69 -3.16
CA HIS A 244 -25.79 -14.15 -3.11
C HIS A 244 -24.43 -14.80 -3.33
N GLU A 245 -23.64 -14.32 -4.29
CA GLU A 245 -22.32 -14.86 -4.54
C GLU A 245 -21.35 -14.65 -3.36
N ALA A 246 -21.40 -13.48 -2.72
CA ALA A 246 -20.62 -13.24 -1.51
C ALA A 246 -20.95 -14.26 -0.40
N ALA A 247 -22.25 -14.59 -0.22
CA ALA A 247 -22.68 -15.60 0.73
C ALA A 247 -22.34 -17.04 0.30
N ASN A 248 -22.30 -17.33 -1.01
CA ASN A 248 -21.85 -18.64 -1.51
C ASN A 248 -20.38 -18.87 -1.22
N VAL A 249 -19.55 -17.84 -1.44
CA VAL A 249 -18.11 -17.86 -1.21
C VAL A 249 -17.79 -17.93 0.29
N ASN A 250 -18.49 -17.14 1.11
CA ASN A 250 -18.34 -17.13 2.55
C ASN A 250 -19.73 -17.21 3.22
N PRO A 251 -20.19 -18.43 3.59
CA PRO A 251 -21.52 -18.65 4.18
C PRO A 251 -21.80 -17.86 5.45
N PHE A 252 -20.76 -17.47 6.21
CA PHE A 252 -20.93 -16.62 7.39
C PHE A 252 -21.48 -15.23 7.04
N LEU A 253 -21.40 -14.80 5.78
CA LEU A 253 -21.92 -13.52 5.31
C LEU A 253 -23.42 -13.54 5.03
N ALA A 254 -24.11 -14.68 5.06
CA ALA A 254 -25.54 -14.75 4.74
C ALA A 254 -26.42 -13.75 5.55
N PRO A 255 -26.21 -13.54 6.87
CA PRO A 255 -26.96 -12.51 7.60
C PRO A 255 -26.65 -11.08 7.13
N LEU A 256 -25.39 -10.80 6.80
CA LEU A 256 -24.96 -9.49 6.30
C LEU A 256 -25.57 -9.22 4.91
N THR A 257 -25.49 -10.18 3.99
CA THR A 257 -26.01 -10.02 2.63
C THR A 257 -27.53 -9.87 2.64
N GLN A 258 -28.23 -10.56 3.54
CA GLN A 258 -29.66 -10.34 3.77
C GLN A 258 -29.95 -8.92 4.27
N ALA A 259 -29.16 -8.39 5.21
CA ALA A 259 -29.31 -7.00 5.67
C ALA A 259 -29.05 -5.98 4.56
N LEU A 260 -28.12 -6.27 3.63
CA LEU A 260 -27.87 -5.45 2.46
C LEU A 260 -29.01 -5.50 1.44
N LEU A 261 -29.63 -6.67 1.26
CA LEU A 261 -30.80 -6.86 0.38
C LEU A 261 -32.03 -6.08 0.85
N THR A 262 -32.31 -6.07 2.17
CA THR A 262 -33.47 -5.36 2.71
C THR A 262 -33.37 -3.85 2.59
N GLY A 263 -32.16 -3.30 2.40
CA GLY A 263 -31.96 -1.87 2.19
C GLY A 263 -32.22 -1.00 3.43
N GLN A 264 -32.25 -1.58 4.64
CA GLN A 264 -32.49 -0.84 5.89
C GLN A 264 -31.25 -0.10 6.42
N TYR A 265 -30.55 0.59 5.53
CA TYR A 265 -29.33 1.34 5.83
C TYR A 265 -29.19 2.51 4.85
N ASN A 266 -28.43 3.53 5.24
CA ASN A 266 -28.08 4.65 4.36
C ASN A 266 -26.57 4.93 4.34
N THR A 267 -25.80 4.21 5.17
CA THR A 267 -24.36 4.35 5.29
C THR A 267 -23.76 2.95 5.40
N VAL A 268 -22.65 2.70 4.70
CA VAL A 268 -21.90 1.45 4.85
C VAL A 268 -20.47 1.77 5.27
N PHE A 269 -20.01 1.13 6.34
CA PHE A 269 -18.63 1.18 6.75
C PHE A 269 -17.86 -0.01 6.18
N ILE A 270 -16.72 0.27 5.56
CA ILE A 270 -15.70 -0.73 5.24
C ILE A 270 -14.60 -0.56 6.27
N VAL A 271 -14.38 -1.58 7.10
CA VAL A 271 -13.50 -1.48 8.27
C VAL A 271 -12.33 -2.43 8.12
N ASP A 272 -11.14 -1.84 8.04
CA ASP A 272 -9.87 -2.55 8.04
C ASP A 272 -9.37 -2.74 9.47
N ALA A 273 -9.00 -3.97 9.82
CA ALA A 273 -8.46 -4.31 11.14
C ALA A 273 -7.17 -5.14 11.03
N GLY A 274 -6.23 -4.87 11.95
CA GLY A 274 -4.94 -5.53 12.02
C GLY A 274 -3.98 -5.19 10.86
N VAL A 275 -2.82 -5.83 10.87
CA VAL A 275 -1.79 -5.69 9.81
C VAL A 275 -1.76 -6.95 8.98
N GLY A 276 -1.83 -6.79 7.66
CA GLY A 276 -1.83 -7.86 6.68
C GLY A 276 -0.54 -8.70 6.70
N PRO A 277 -0.52 -9.78 5.93
CA PRO A 277 0.59 -10.71 5.95
C PRO A 277 1.87 -10.09 5.36
N ARG A 278 3.01 -10.51 5.90
CA ARG A 278 4.35 -10.10 5.46
C ARG A 278 4.92 -11.08 4.46
N LYS A 279 5.30 -10.57 3.29
CA LYS A 279 6.06 -11.35 2.30
C LYS A 279 7.48 -11.61 2.80
N THR A 280 7.89 -12.88 2.84
CA THR A 280 9.18 -13.33 3.34
C THR A 280 9.76 -14.36 2.38
N ALA A 281 11.04 -14.23 2.04
CA ALA A 281 11.73 -15.24 1.23
C ALA A 281 12.04 -16.49 2.07
N TYR A 282 12.09 -17.64 1.40
CA TYR A 282 12.44 -18.93 1.99
C TYR A 282 12.91 -19.94 0.92
N GLY A 283 13.22 -21.16 1.35
CA GLY A 283 13.67 -22.24 0.46
C GLY A 283 15.17 -22.16 0.15
N PRO A 284 15.68 -23.01 -0.77
CA PRO A 284 17.06 -22.93 -1.20
C PRO A 284 17.38 -21.55 -1.79
N ASP A 285 18.40 -20.89 -1.25
CA ASP A 285 18.88 -19.59 -1.71
C ASP A 285 17.83 -18.46 -1.72
N ASP A 286 16.80 -18.54 -0.86
CA ASP A 286 15.72 -17.53 -0.78
C ASP A 286 14.99 -17.29 -2.12
N ALA A 287 14.94 -18.33 -2.97
CA ALA A 287 14.34 -18.29 -4.31
C ALA A 287 12.81 -18.42 -4.31
N LEU A 288 12.19 -18.72 -3.17
CA LEU A 288 10.74 -18.78 -3.01
C LEU A 288 10.27 -17.70 -2.04
N VAL A 289 9.01 -17.28 -2.17
CA VAL A 289 8.36 -16.37 -1.22
C VAL A 289 7.12 -16.99 -0.61
N ARG A 290 6.83 -16.58 0.61
CA ARG A 290 5.56 -16.88 1.28
C ARG A 290 5.09 -15.68 2.07
N PHE A 291 3.79 -15.62 2.28
CA PHE A 291 3.16 -14.64 3.15
C PHE A 291 3.01 -15.22 4.55
N LEU A 292 3.56 -14.53 5.55
CA LEU A 292 3.47 -14.89 6.95
C LEU A 292 2.53 -13.92 7.67
N PRO A 293 1.56 -14.41 8.47
CA PRO A 293 0.65 -13.53 9.20
C PRO A 293 1.44 -12.67 10.19
N VAL A 294 1.22 -11.35 10.16
CA VAL A 294 1.71 -10.45 11.22
C VAL A 294 0.77 -10.51 12.42
N PHE A 295 -0.54 -10.49 12.15
CA PHE A 295 -1.60 -10.77 13.10
C PHE A 295 -2.26 -12.10 12.72
N PRO A 296 -2.49 -13.02 13.67
CA PRO A 296 -3.15 -14.29 13.37
C PRO A 296 -4.61 -14.06 12.97
N SER A 297 -5.10 -14.91 12.07
CA SER A 297 -6.52 -14.97 11.72
C SER A 297 -7.36 -15.53 12.83
N ASP A 298 -8.54 -14.95 13.03
CA ASP A 298 -9.55 -15.44 13.96
C ASP A 298 -10.95 -14.99 13.51
N GLY A 299 -11.99 -15.58 14.10
CA GLY A 299 -13.39 -15.31 13.76
C GLY A 299 -14.04 -14.14 14.53
N ARG A 300 -13.27 -13.29 15.21
CA ARG A 300 -13.85 -12.16 15.98
C ARG A 300 -14.65 -11.23 15.06
N THR A 301 -15.89 -10.96 15.46
CA THR A 301 -16.83 -10.09 14.74
C THR A 301 -16.50 -8.62 14.98
N LEU A 302 -16.94 -7.75 14.07
CA LEU A 302 -16.99 -6.32 14.28
C LEU A 302 -18.29 -5.97 14.99
N ARG A 303 -18.20 -5.45 16.22
CA ARG A 303 -19.31 -4.84 16.94
C ARG A 303 -19.44 -3.38 16.55
N VAL A 304 -20.65 -3.00 16.14
CA VAL A 304 -21.01 -1.64 15.74
C VAL A 304 -22.09 -1.12 16.67
N THR A 305 -21.87 0.05 17.25
CA THR A 305 -22.85 0.74 18.09
C THR A 305 -23.22 2.07 17.43
N ALA A 306 -24.49 2.23 17.06
CA ALA A 306 -25.01 3.43 16.39
C ALA A 306 -26.43 3.73 16.88
N GLY A 307 -26.69 4.96 17.34
CA GLY A 307 -28.02 5.35 17.85
C GLY A 307 -28.56 4.45 18.99
N GLY A 308 -27.66 3.91 19.82
CA GLY A 308 -28.01 2.98 20.90
C GLY A 308 -28.26 1.53 20.44
N GLN A 309 -28.30 1.27 19.14
CA GLN A 309 -28.38 -0.09 18.58
C GLN A 309 -26.99 -0.71 18.51
N ILE A 310 -26.92 -2.00 18.76
CA ILE A 310 -25.70 -2.80 18.65
C ILE A 310 -25.94 -3.88 17.60
N ALA A 311 -25.04 -3.97 16.64
CA ALA A 311 -25.00 -5.03 15.64
C ALA A 311 -23.60 -5.65 15.59
N GLU A 312 -23.52 -6.92 15.17
CA GLU A 312 -22.27 -7.61 14.96
C GLU A 312 -22.17 -8.09 13.53
N TYR A 313 -21.00 -7.90 12.91
CA TYR A 313 -20.74 -8.27 11.53
C TYR A 313 -19.56 -9.24 11.44
N PRO A 314 -19.68 -10.32 10.66
CA PRO A 314 -18.60 -11.27 10.46
C PRO A 314 -17.46 -10.66 9.65
N VAL A 315 -16.33 -11.35 9.64
CA VAL A 315 -15.20 -11.04 8.75
C VAL A 315 -15.66 -11.21 7.30
N ALA A 316 -15.65 -10.12 6.53
CA ALA A 316 -16.00 -10.15 5.12
C ALA A 316 -14.87 -10.74 4.28
N ASN A 317 -13.62 -10.42 4.64
CA ASN A 317 -12.44 -10.91 3.95
C ASN A 317 -11.25 -11.06 4.91
N ASP A 318 -10.48 -12.13 4.78
CA ASP A 318 -9.26 -12.39 5.58
C ASP A 318 -8.05 -12.55 4.66
N LEU A 319 -7.12 -11.60 4.73
CA LEU A 319 -5.98 -11.53 3.80
C LEU A 319 -4.92 -12.57 4.12
N ASN A 320 -4.83 -13.08 5.35
CA ASN A 320 -3.91 -14.19 5.63
C ASN A 320 -4.39 -15.47 4.95
N VAL A 321 -5.71 -15.71 4.91
CA VAL A 321 -6.29 -16.88 4.24
C VAL A 321 -6.05 -16.78 2.74
N MET A 322 -6.32 -15.62 2.14
CA MET A 322 -6.04 -15.39 0.72
C MET A 322 -4.55 -15.59 0.41
N ALA A 323 -3.65 -14.93 1.14
CA ALA A 323 -2.22 -15.00 0.85
C ALA A 323 -1.58 -16.38 1.11
N ALA A 324 -2.22 -17.22 1.91
CA ALA A 324 -1.82 -18.62 2.11
C ALA A 324 -2.27 -19.55 0.98
N ASP A 325 -3.29 -19.17 0.20
CA ASP A 325 -3.81 -19.95 -0.92
C ASP A 325 -2.96 -19.74 -2.18
N LEU A 326 -2.54 -20.84 -2.81
CA LEU A 326 -1.79 -20.81 -4.05
C LEU A 326 -2.55 -20.09 -5.18
N GLN A 327 -3.88 -20.18 -5.21
CA GLN A 327 -4.71 -19.54 -6.23
C GLN A 327 -4.56 -18.01 -6.25
N TRP A 328 -4.17 -17.44 -5.11
CA TRP A 328 -3.95 -16.02 -4.87
C TRP A 328 -2.49 -15.58 -4.92
N ASN A 329 -1.57 -16.50 -5.21
CA ASN A 329 -0.14 -16.25 -5.32
C ASN A 329 0.32 -16.25 -6.78
N ASN A 330 1.28 -15.39 -7.09
CA ASN A 330 1.94 -15.32 -8.37
C ASN A 330 2.93 -16.50 -8.52
N LEU A 331 3.02 -17.01 -9.74
CA LEU A 331 3.89 -18.13 -10.11
C LEU A 331 5.27 -17.67 -10.59
N GLU A 332 5.58 -16.37 -10.55
CA GLU A 332 6.88 -15.87 -10.96
C GLU A 332 8.01 -16.43 -10.08
N ASP A 333 7.80 -16.54 -8.77
CA ASP A 333 8.77 -17.15 -7.86
C ASP A 333 8.87 -18.67 -8.07
N VAL A 334 7.80 -19.33 -8.51
CA VAL A 334 7.81 -20.75 -8.92
C VAL A 334 8.76 -20.94 -10.11
N ARG A 335 8.73 -20.02 -11.09
CA ARG A 335 9.63 -20.06 -12.26
C ARG A 335 11.09 -19.81 -11.87
N GLN A 336 11.35 -18.83 -11.01
CA GLN A 336 12.71 -18.52 -10.52
C GLN A 336 13.28 -19.66 -9.67
N ALA A 337 12.46 -20.27 -8.81
CA ALA A 337 12.88 -21.44 -8.05
C ALA A 337 13.13 -22.65 -8.94
N LYS A 338 12.31 -22.87 -9.97
CA LYS A 338 12.51 -23.93 -10.97
C LYS A 338 13.86 -23.80 -11.67
N SER A 339 14.21 -22.61 -12.16
CA SER A 339 15.51 -22.39 -12.81
C SER A 339 16.69 -22.59 -11.84
N THR A 340 16.57 -22.12 -10.60
CA THR A 340 17.60 -22.28 -9.57
C THR A 340 17.84 -23.76 -9.21
N ILE A 341 16.77 -24.55 -9.07
CA ILE A 341 16.85 -26.00 -8.80
C ILE A 341 17.42 -26.73 -10.01
N GLY A 342 17.03 -26.35 -11.23
CA GLY A 342 17.60 -26.89 -12.46
C GLY A 342 19.11 -26.66 -12.57
N ASP A 343 19.56 -25.43 -12.30
CA ASP A 343 20.98 -25.04 -12.41
C ASP A 343 21.88 -25.72 -11.38
N LEU A 344 21.44 -25.86 -10.12
CA LEU A 344 22.17 -26.58 -9.08
C LEU A 344 22.45 -28.03 -9.51
N LEU A 345 21.53 -28.64 -10.27
CA LEU A 345 21.63 -30.01 -10.75
C LEU A 345 22.48 -30.12 -12.02
N VAL A 346 22.49 -29.11 -12.89
CA VAL A 346 23.43 -29.02 -14.04
C VAL A 346 24.87 -28.91 -13.55
N VAL A 347 25.12 -28.15 -12.48
CA VAL A 347 26.45 -28.09 -11.82
C VAL A 347 26.84 -29.45 -11.22
N GLY A 348 25.88 -30.20 -10.68
CA GLY A 348 26.08 -31.60 -10.27
C GLY A 348 26.44 -32.53 -11.44
N GLY A 349 25.86 -32.30 -12.63
CA GLY A 349 26.20 -33.01 -13.87
C GLY A 349 27.61 -32.70 -14.39
N ILE A 350 28.10 -31.46 -14.19
CA ILE A 350 29.48 -31.08 -14.52
C ILE A 350 30.48 -31.74 -13.55
N ALA A 351 30.12 -31.94 -12.27
CA ALA A 351 30.93 -32.72 -11.34
C ALA A 351 31.03 -34.20 -11.73
N ALA A 352 29.97 -34.78 -12.34
CA ALA A 352 30.00 -36.12 -12.91
C ALA A 352 30.85 -36.20 -14.20
N ALA A 353 30.93 -35.11 -14.99
CA ALA A 353 31.84 -35.01 -16.14
C ALA A 353 33.31 -34.74 -15.74
N ALA A 354 33.58 -34.41 -14.48
CA ALA A 354 34.92 -34.27 -13.90
C ALA A 354 35.46 -35.58 -13.31
N TYR A 355 34.68 -36.67 -13.33
CA TYR A 355 35.20 -38.01 -13.03
C TYR A 355 36.26 -38.39 -14.08
N PRO A 356 37.45 -38.88 -13.67
CA PRO A 356 38.53 -39.14 -14.60
C PRO A 356 38.14 -40.26 -15.56
N SER A 357 37.85 -39.91 -16.82
CA SER A 357 37.80 -40.87 -17.90
C SER A 357 39.20 -41.46 -18.07
N SER A 358 39.36 -42.73 -17.74
CA SER A 358 40.60 -43.48 -17.87
C SER A 358 40.98 -43.63 -19.35
N GLY A 359 41.76 -42.70 -19.88
CA GLY A 359 42.30 -42.74 -21.24
C GLY A 359 43.09 -41.48 -21.56
N HIS A 360 44.20 -41.61 -22.29
CA HIS A 360 45.19 -40.55 -22.57
C HIS A 360 44.60 -39.21 -23.06
N GLU A 361 44.32 -38.30 -22.13
CA GLU A 361 43.88 -36.94 -22.42
C GLU A 361 45.04 -35.94 -22.43
N SER A 362 45.10 -35.11 -23.47
CA SER A 362 46.11 -34.08 -23.64
C SER A 362 46.02 -33.01 -22.53
N SER A 363 47.14 -32.42 -22.12
CA SER A 363 47.14 -31.38 -21.07
C SER A 363 46.28 -30.16 -21.43
N GLN A 364 46.11 -29.89 -22.73
CA GLN A 364 45.30 -28.78 -23.25
C GLN A 364 43.78 -29.00 -23.02
N ALA A 365 43.31 -30.25 -23.07
CA ALA A 365 41.92 -30.59 -22.76
C ALA A 365 41.60 -30.37 -21.27
N ARG A 366 42.56 -30.65 -20.37
CA ARG A 366 42.42 -30.39 -18.93
C ARG A 366 42.33 -28.90 -18.60
N THR A 367 43.19 -28.07 -19.20
CA THR A 367 43.16 -26.61 -18.99
C THR A 367 41.87 -25.98 -19.52
N ASN A 368 41.39 -26.41 -20.68
CA ASN A 368 40.12 -25.91 -21.23
C ASN A 368 38.92 -26.32 -20.38
N ARG A 369 38.88 -27.55 -19.84
CA ARG A 369 37.82 -27.96 -18.89
C ARG A 369 37.85 -27.18 -17.59
N ALA A 370 39.03 -26.90 -17.04
CA ALA A 370 39.17 -26.10 -15.83
C ALA A 370 38.68 -24.66 -16.03
N LEU A 371 38.98 -24.05 -17.18
CA LEU A 371 38.50 -22.71 -17.53
C LEU A 371 36.98 -22.68 -17.79
N ILE A 372 36.44 -23.67 -18.49
CA ILE A 372 34.99 -23.80 -18.69
C ILE A 372 34.29 -24.02 -17.35
N GLY A 373 34.81 -24.90 -16.50
CA GLY A 373 34.27 -25.15 -15.16
C GLY A 373 34.31 -23.91 -14.25
N ALA A 374 35.40 -23.15 -14.27
CA ALA A 374 35.51 -21.88 -13.54
C ALA A 374 34.56 -20.81 -14.11
N GLY A 375 34.42 -20.74 -15.44
CA GLY A 375 33.48 -19.84 -16.10
C GLY A 375 32.02 -20.14 -15.75
N VAL A 376 31.63 -21.42 -15.76
CA VAL A 376 30.29 -21.86 -15.35
C VAL A 376 30.07 -21.67 -13.86
N ALA A 377 31.07 -21.89 -13.00
CA ALA A 377 30.97 -21.65 -11.57
C ALA A 377 30.81 -20.15 -11.24
N LEU A 378 31.53 -19.26 -11.92
CA LEU A 378 31.38 -17.82 -11.77
C LEU A 378 30.02 -17.33 -12.33
N LEU A 379 29.58 -17.88 -13.47
CA LEU A 379 28.26 -17.59 -14.01
C LEU A 379 27.16 -18.08 -13.07
N GLY A 380 27.28 -19.29 -12.53
CA GLY A 380 26.37 -19.86 -11.54
C GLY A 380 26.35 -19.07 -10.23
N ALA A 381 27.50 -18.60 -9.74
CA ALA A 381 27.58 -17.73 -8.57
C ALA A 381 26.97 -16.34 -8.83
N ALA A 382 27.15 -15.77 -10.03
CA ALA A 382 26.54 -14.51 -10.42
C ALA A 382 25.02 -14.62 -10.60
N LEU A 383 24.54 -15.70 -11.23
CA LEU A 383 23.12 -16.03 -11.34
C LEU A 383 22.50 -16.24 -9.96
N LYS A 384 23.19 -16.99 -9.08
CA LYS A 384 22.81 -17.19 -7.67
C LYS A 384 22.68 -15.89 -6.89
N ALA A 385 23.58 -14.92 -7.10
CA ALA A 385 23.49 -13.61 -6.47
C ALA A 385 22.30 -12.76 -6.97
N SER A 386 21.74 -13.09 -8.14
CA SER A 386 20.57 -12.40 -8.73
C SER A 386 19.24 -13.13 -8.54
N ALA A 387 19.24 -14.32 -7.94
CA ALA A 387 18.08 -15.21 -7.82
C ALA A 387 17.23 -14.98 -6.55
N SER A 388 17.53 -13.93 -5.76
CA SER A 388 16.73 -13.62 -4.57
C SER A 388 15.31 -13.24 -4.96
N ALA A 389 14.33 -13.91 -4.36
CA ALA A 389 12.94 -13.66 -4.70
C ALA A 389 12.47 -12.24 -4.31
N ASP A 390 11.47 -11.73 -5.02
CA ASP A 390 10.97 -10.38 -4.78
C ASP A 390 10.12 -10.32 -3.50
N THR A 391 10.71 -9.81 -2.41
CA THR A 391 10.03 -9.67 -1.11
C THR A 391 9.24 -8.37 -0.96
N ARG A 392 9.02 -7.60 -2.02
CA ARG A 392 8.18 -6.39 -1.95
C ARG A 392 6.71 -6.76 -1.85
N TYR A 393 5.99 -6.05 -0.98
CA TYR A 393 4.56 -6.22 -0.72
C TYR A 393 4.00 -4.91 -0.16
N CYS A 394 2.67 -4.79 -0.12
CA CYS A 394 2.00 -3.64 0.47
C CYS A 394 1.80 -3.82 1.98
N GLU A 395 2.59 -3.10 2.78
CA GLU A 395 2.61 -3.22 4.24
C GLU A 395 1.36 -2.65 4.92
N PHE A 396 0.60 -1.82 4.21
CA PHE A 396 -0.59 -1.13 4.75
C PHE A 396 -1.90 -1.90 4.57
N LEU A 397 -1.85 -3.08 3.92
CA LEU A 397 -2.99 -3.97 3.83
C LEU A 397 -3.44 -4.43 5.23
N PRO A 398 -4.75 -4.66 5.42
CA PRO A 398 -5.28 -5.12 6.69
C PRO A 398 -5.08 -6.63 6.85
N GLN A 399 -5.27 -7.13 8.07
CA GLN A 399 -5.43 -8.56 8.27
C GLN A 399 -6.85 -9.01 7.90
N ARG A 400 -7.85 -8.21 8.28
CA ARG A 400 -9.28 -8.46 8.00
C ARG A 400 -9.99 -7.21 7.52
N VAL A 401 -11.01 -7.44 6.71
CA VAL A 401 -11.97 -6.42 6.29
C VAL A 401 -13.36 -6.82 6.78
N TYR A 402 -14.09 -5.86 7.32
CA TYR A 402 -15.50 -5.98 7.70
C TYR A 402 -16.35 -5.03 6.86
N VAL A 403 -17.62 -5.39 6.67
CA VAL A 403 -18.63 -4.55 6.02
C VAL A 403 -19.80 -4.40 6.97
N ALA A 404 -20.16 -3.16 7.30
CA ALA A 404 -21.21 -2.85 8.27
C ALA A 404 -22.22 -1.84 7.71
N PRO A 405 -23.41 -2.28 7.28
CA PRO A 405 -24.53 -1.39 6.95
C PRO A 405 -25.14 -0.77 8.21
N VAL A 406 -25.25 0.56 8.24
CA VAL A 406 -25.76 1.34 9.37
C VAL A 406 -26.75 2.39 8.86
N PHE A 407 -27.79 2.64 9.64
CA PHE A 407 -28.72 3.73 9.40
C PHE A 407 -28.34 4.95 10.25
N ILE A 408 -27.94 6.05 9.60
CA ILE A 408 -27.64 7.33 10.24
C ILE A 408 -28.89 8.21 10.18
N ALA A 409 -29.56 8.38 11.31
CA ALA A 409 -30.87 9.04 11.37
C ALA A 409 -30.81 10.57 11.20
N GLY A 410 -29.70 11.21 11.55
CA GLY A 410 -29.55 12.66 11.54
C GLY A 410 -28.09 13.10 11.54
N PRO A 411 -27.85 14.42 11.43
CA PRO A 411 -26.51 14.99 11.57
C PRO A 411 -25.94 14.73 12.97
N ASP A 412 -24.63 14.93 13.12
CA ASP A 412 -23.89 14.79 14.36
C ASP A 412 -23.96 13.40 15.02
N ALA A 413 -24.29 12.36 14.24
CA ALA A 413 -24.35 11.00 14.74
C ALA A 413 -22.95 10.49 15.13
N ALA A 414 -22.94 9.65 16.17
CA ALA A 414 -21.75 8.91 16.59
C ALA A 414 -21.91 7.42 16.29
N VAL A 415 -20.84 6.79 15.82
CA VAL A 415 -20.76 5.35 15.57
C VAL A 415 -19.50 4.81 16.22
N THR A 416 -19.64 3.81 17.08
CA THR A 416 -18.49 3.09 17.65
C THR A 416 -18.29 1.76 16.94
N LEU A 417 -17.07 1.52 16.48
CA LEU A 417 -16.63 0.29 15.82
C LEU A 417 -15.62 -0.40 16.75
N SER A 418 -15.79 -1.69 17.01
CA SER A 418 -14.92 -2.45 17.92
C SER A 418 -14.77 -3.90 17.45
N VAL A 419 -13.55 -4.43 17.38
CA VAL A 419 -13.35 -5.87 17.14
C VAL A 419 -13.61 -6.63 18.44
N GLY A 420 -14.54 -7.59 18.40
CA GLY A 420 -15.02 -8.31 19.59
C GLY A 420 -13.90 -8.93 20.41
N GLY A 421 -13.83 -8.64 21.71
CA GLY A 421 -12.78 -9.15 22.60
C GLY A 421 -11.43 -8.43 22.47
N ASP A 422 -11.34 -7.33 21.73
CA ASP A 422 -10.14 -6.52 21.58
C ASP A 422 -10.39 -5.03 21.83
N PRO A 423 -10.25 -4.55 23.07
CA PRO A 423 -10.46 -3.14 23.37
C PRO A 423 -9.45 -2.22 22.67
N SER A 424 -8.30 -2.76 22.23
CA SER A 424 -7.29 -1.98 21.48
C SER A 424 -7.74 -1.66 20.04
N GLN A 425 -8.68 -2.44 19.49
CA GLN A 425 -9.23 -2.28 18.15
C GLN A 425 -10.61 -1.62 18.23
N THR A 426 -10.70 -0.45 18.88
CA THR A 426 -11.95 0.31 19.03
C THR A 426 -11.77 1.74 18.53
N ILE A 427 -12.79 2.30 17.86
CA ILE A 427 -12.85 3.70 17.47
C ILE A 427 -14.29 4.22 17.55
N THR A 428 -14.47 5.44 18.08
CA THR A 428 -15.71 6.19 18.09
C THR A 428 -15.63 7.32 17.08
N LEU A 429 -16.38 7.16 15.99
CA LEU A 429 -16.51 8.10 14.91
C LEU A 429 -17.61 9.11 15.25
N THR A 430 -17.36 10.40 15.04
CA THR A 430 -18.29 11.48 15.35
C THR A 430 -18.64 12.31 14.11
N ASN A 431 -19.63 13.19 14.26
CA ASN A 431 -20.05 14.15 13.23
C ASN A 431 -20.53 13.48 11.92
N LEU A 432 -21.07 12.26 12.01
CA LEU A 432 -21.68 11.61 10.86
C LEU A 432 -23.02 12.28 10.55
N ALA A 433 -23.28 12.46 9.27
CA ALA A 433 -24.57 12.90 8.76
C ALA A 433 -25.13 11.84 7.80
N PRO A 434 -26.45 11.79 7.58
CA PRO A 434 -27.01 10.97 6.51
C PRO A 434 -26.42 11.38 5.15
N PRO A 435 -26.57 10.54 4.10
CA PRO A 435 -26.20 10.92 2.74
C PRO A 435 -26.78 12.28 2.36
N ALA A 436 -26.03 13.04 1.54
CA ALA A 436 -26.49 14.32 1.02
C ALA A 436 -27.82 14.17 0.26
N ALA A 437 -28.61 15.24 0.20
CA ALA A 437 -29.89 15.24 -0.51
C ALA A 437 -29.74 14.71 -1.95
N GLY A 438 -30.63 13.79 -2.35
CA GLY A 438 -30.58 13.13 -3.66
C GLY A 438 -29.60 11.95 -3.76
N LYS A 439 -28.87 11.61 -2.69
CA LYS A 439 -28.09 10.37 -2.57
C LYS A 439 -28.79 9.42 -1.61
N SER A 440 -28.99 8.17 -2.02
CA SER A 440 -29.61 7.13 -1.19
C SER A 440 -28.61 6.44 -0.26
N LEU A 441 -27.34 6.40 -0.66
CA LEU A 441 -26.28 5.68 0.03
C LEU A 441 -24.99 6.49 0.07
N GLN A 442 -24.23 6.32 1.15
CA GLN A 442 -22.83 6.73 1.24
C GLN A 442 -21.96 5.60 1.80
N LEU A 443 -20.66 5.63 1.48
CA LEU A 443 -19.65 4.73 2.03
C LEU A 443 -18.70 5.51 2.94
N ARG A 444 -18.15 4.85 3.97
CA ARG A 444 -17.04 5.33 4.79
C ARG A 444 -15.99 4.23 4.93
N TYR A 445 -14.76 4.53 4.54
CA TYR A 445 -13.62 3.68 4.82
C TYR A 445 -13.01 4.04 6.18
N VAL A 446 -12.74 3.03 6.99
CA VAL A 446 -12.17 3.20 8.33
C VAL A 446 -11.07 2.18 8.56
N LYS A 447 -9.87 2.65 8.89
CA LYS A 447 -8.76 1.78 9.29
C LYS A 447 -8.56 1.85 10.80
N LEU A 448 -8.83 0.74 11.50
CA LEU A 448 -8.50 0.59 12.91
C LEU A 448 -6.98 0.53 13.05
N THR A 449 -6.44 1.27 14.02
CA THR A 449 -5.01 1.32 14.24
C THR A 449 -4.54 0.05 14.95
N PRO A 450 -3.38 -0.52 14.58
CA PRO A 450 -2.76 -1.60 15.33
C PRO A 450 -2.37 -1.19 16.76
N ARG A 451 -2.08 0.10 16.98
CA ARG A 451 -1.73 0.64 18.29
C ARG A 451 -2.80 1.63 18.74
N PRO A 452 -3.51 1.35 19.85
CA PRO A 452 -4.56 2.23 20.34
C PRO A 452 -3.97 3.54 20.85
N GLU A 453 -4.69 4.63 20.58
CA GLU A 453 -4.40 5.98 21.03
C GLU A 453 -5.64 6.59 21.68
N ALA A 454 -5.44 7.53 22.61
CA ALA A 454 -6.53 8.11 23.39
C ALA A 454 -7.63 8.78 22.53
N TRP A 455 -7.25 9.31 21.37
CA TRP A 455 -8.17 9.98 20.44
C TRP A 455 -9.21 9.03 19.84
N GLN A 456 -8.92 7.73 19.76
CA GLN A 456 -9.84 6.77 19.12
C GLN A 456 -11.16 6.65 19.86
N THR A 457 -11.17 6.82 21.19
CA THR A 457 -12.36 6.66 22.02
C THR A 457 -12.83 7.97 22.65
N ALA A 458 -12.25 9.12 22.27
CA ALA A 458 -12.57 10.40 22.90
C ALA A 458 -14.04 10.82 22.70
N GLY A 459 -14.65 10.47 21.56
CA GLY A 459 -16.08 10.63 21.30
C GLY A 459 -16.62 12.06 21.28
N ALA A 460 -15.75 13.08 21.36
CA ALA A 460 -16.11 14.49 21.35
C ALA A 460 -15.21 15.29 20.41
N LEU A 461 -15.74 16.38 19.85
CA LEU A 461 -14.97 17.32 19.03
C LEU A 461 -14.29 18.37 19.92
N VAL A 462 -12.99 18.56 19.68
CA VAL A 462 -12.15 19.60 20.29
C VAL A 462 -11.96 20.78 19.35
N TYR A 463 -11.96 20.54 18.04
CA TYR A 463 -11.70 21.57 17.03
C TYR A 463 -12.87 21.71 16.04
N ALA A 464 -13.30 22.95 15.84
CA ALA A 464 -14.30 23.30 14.84
C ALA A 464 -13.70 23.20 13.43
N ASN A 465 -14.51 22.79 12.45
CA ASN A 465 -14.06 22.57 11.08
C ASN A 465 -15.18 22.80 10.07
N ASP A 466 -14.86 22.70 8.78
CA ASP A 466 -15.79 22.97 7.68
C ASP A 466 -16.86 21.88 7.48
N ARG A 467 -16.75 20.73 8.17
CA ARG A 467 -17.70 19.62 8.04
C ARG A 467 -18.80 19.64 9.10
N THR A 468 -18.72 20.55 10.07
CA THR A 468 -19.70 20.64 11.15
C THR A 468 -20.06 22.08 11.47
N GLU A 469 -21.34 22.30 11.72
CA GLU A 469 -21.84 23.57 12.27
C GLU A 469 -21.69 23.62 13.80
N GLN A 470 -21.38 22.48 14.45
CA GLN A 470 -21.21 22.39 15.88
C GLN A 470 -20.19 23.43 16.38
N ARG A 471 -20.56 24.12 17.46
CA ARG A 471 -19.66 25.00 18.21
C ARG A 471 -18.82 24.15 19.16
N VAL A 472 -17.53 24.44 19.22
CA VAL A 472 -16.63 23.86 20.23
C VAL A 472 -16.03 24.97 21.09
N PRO A 473 -15.66 24.70 22.36
CA PRO A 473 -15.01 25.70 23.20
C PRO A 473 -13.76 26.28 22.52
N GLY A 474 -13.69 27.61 22.44
CA GLY A 474 -12.56 28.32 21.81
C GLY A 474 -12.67 28.55 20.30
N ASP A 475 -13.79 28.17 19.66
CA ASP A 475 -13.95 28.30 18.20
C ASP A 475 -14.26 29.72 17.71
N GLY A 476 -14.29 30.69 18.62
CA GLY A 476 -14.39 32.12 18.31
C GLY A 476 -13.09 32.72 17.75
N LEU A 477 -11.99 31.97 17.73
CA LEU A 477 -10.69 32.40 17.22
C LEU A 477 -10.06 31.31 16.34
N PRO A 478 -9.33 31.65 15.27
CA PRO A 478 -8.64 30.66 14.45
C PRO A 478 -7.52 29.95 15.22
N TYR A 479 -7.29 28.67 14.93
CA TYR A 479 -6.25 27.85 15.56
C TYR A 479 -4.84 28.43 15.39
N ILE A 480 -4.54 29.04 14.24
CA ILE A 480 -3.25 29.69 14.00
C ILE A 480 -2.98 30.89 14.93
N MET A 481 -4.02 31.39 15.63
CA MET A 481 -3.94 32.45 16.63
C MET A 481 -4.21 31.96 18.05
N GLY A 482 -4.21 30.64 18.28
CA GLY A 482 -4.40 30.03 19.61
C GLY A 482 -5.84 29.64 19.95
N GLY A 483 -6.79 29.76 19.01
CA GLY A 483 -8.15 29.25 19.19
C GLY A 483 -8.31 27.77 18.86
N THR A 484 -9.56 27.30 18.72
CA THR A 484 -9.89 25.92 18.33
C THR A 484 -10.66 25.83 17.01
N CYS A 485 -10.72 26.92 16.23
CA CYS A 485 -11.35 26.90 14.91
C CYS A 485 -10.34 26.58 13.80
N CYS A 486 -10.59 25.50 13.06
CA CYS A 486 -9.87 25.11 11.85
C CYS A 486 -10.73 25.27 10.58
N ARG A 487 -11.76 26.12 10.61
CA ARG A 487 -12.56 26.44 9.42
C ARG A 487 -11.77 27.30 8.44
N ARG A 488 -11.99 27.11 7.14
CA ARG A 488 -11.35 27.91 6.09
C ARG A 488 -11.58 29.41 6.32
N PRO A 489 -10.61 30.27 5.95
CA PRO A 489 -10.68 31.71 6.19
C PRO A 489 -11.65 32.42 5.21
N THR A 490 -12.94 32.13 5.33
CA THR A 490 -14.01 32.76 4.55
C THR A 490 -14.57 34.00 5.26
N SER A 491 -15.33 34.84 4.53
CA SER A 491 -16.05 35.97 5.13
C SER A 491 -17.05 35.54 6.22
N GLU A 492 -17.69 34.37 6.06
CA GLU A 492 -18.59 33.82 7.07
C GLU A 492 -17.82 33.42 8.34
N THR A 493 -16.69 32.72 8.19
CA THR A 493 -15.82 32.33 9.30
C THR A 493 -15.30 33.57 10.04
N LEU A 494 -14.89 34.62 9.33
CA LEU A 494 -14.47 35.88 9.92
C LEU A 494 -15.60 36.55 10.71
N LEU A 495 -16.81 36.61 10.15
CA LEU A 495 -17.97 37.19 10.84
C LEU A 495 -18.23 36.47 12.18
N ARG A 496 -18.07 35.14 12.22
CA ARG A 496 -18.18 34.37 13.47
C ARG A 496 -17.14 34.81 14.51
N TYR A 497 -15.91 35.07 14.10
CA TYR A 497 -14.85 35.57 15.00
C TYR A 497 -15.17 36.98 15.52
N GLN A 498 -15.64 37.86 14.63
CA GLN A 498 -16.03 39.23 14.96
C GLN A 498 -17.20 39.27 15.94
N GLN A 499 -18.19 38.38 15.76
CA GLN A 499 -19.31 38.21 16.70
C GLN A 499 -18.85 37.67 18.06
N ALA A 500 -17.79 36.85 18.10
CA ALA A 500 -17.15 36.41 19.33
C ALA A 500 -16.24 37.47 19.98
N GLY A 501 -16.10 38.64 19.34
CA GLY A 501 -15.33 39.77 19.84
C GLY A 501 -13.89 39.87 19.33
N PHE A 502 -13.43 38.92 18.51
CA PHE A 502 -12.07 38.84 17.98
C PHE A 502 -11.98 39.39 16.54
N LEU A 503 -10.82 39.88 16.11
CA LEU A 503 -10.54 40.25 14.71
C LEU A 503 -11.52 41.29 14.13
N ARG A 504 -12.05 42.19 14.96
CA ARG A 504 -13.07 43.19 14.58
C ARG A 504 -12.62 44.12 13.45
N ASP A 505 -11.32 44.40 13.39
CA ASP A 505 -10.73 45.30 12.40
C ASP A 505 -10.14 44.56 11.18
N MET A 506 -10.21 43.23 11.15
CA MET A 506 -9.65 42.41 10.08
C MET A 506 -10.66 42.26 8.93
N THR A 507 -10.17 42.25 7.69
CA THR A 507 -10.96 41.90 6.50
C THR A 507 -10.76 40.43 6.13
N SER A 508 -11.68 39.85 5.35
CA SER A 508 -11.55 38.45 4.90
C SER A 508 -10.29 38.24 4.06
N ALA A 509 -9.97 39.17 3.16
CA ALA A 509 -8.75 39.14 2.37
C ALA A 509 -7.48 39.22 3.24
N ALA A 510 -7.48 40.06 4.28
CA ALA A 510 -6.34 40.13 5.22
C ALA A 510 -6.17 38.82 5.98
N MET A 511 -7.27 38.21 6.45
CA MET A 511 -7.22 36.91 7.13
C MET A 511 -6.70 35.82 6.17
N GLU A 512 -7.21 35.77 4.93
CA GLU A 512 -6.75 34.80 3.93
C GLU A 512 -5.25 34.95 3.65
N ASN A 513 -4.77 36.20 3.49
CA ASN A 513 -3.36 36.48 3.27
C ASN A 513 -2.48 35.98 4.42
N LEU A 514 -2.91 36.11 5.68
CA LEU A 514 -2.16 35.56 6.82
C LEU A 514 -1.94 34.05 6.68
N TYR A 515 -2.97 33.30 6.31
CA TYR A 515 -2.83 31.86 6.09
C TYR A 515 -1.90 31.54 4.90
N ARG A 516 -1.99 32.29 3.80
CA ARG A 516 -1.12 32.09 2.63
C ARG A 516 0.34 32.42 2.94
N GLU A 517 0.60 33.44 3.76
CA GLU A 517 1.95 33.78 4.24
C GLU A 517 2.54 32.71 5.17
N GLU A 518 1.69 31.97 5.91
CA GLU A 518 2.10 30.77 6.64
C GLU A 518 2.36 29.55 5.73
N GLY A 519 2.12 29.68 4.43
CA GLY A 519 2.22 28.60 3.45
C GLY A 519 1.08 27.59 3.55
N ILE A 520 -0.06 27.97 4.15
CA ILE A 520 -1.20 27.07 4.36
C ILE A 520 -2.08 27.01 3.11
N THR A 521 -2.43 25.79 2.69
CA THR A 521 -3.33 25.47 1.59
C THR A 521 -4.75 25.20 2.10
N PHE A 522 -5.77 25.58 1.33
CA PHE A 522 -7.18 25.48 1.76
C PHE A 522 -7.90 24.29 1.13
N THR A 523 -7.57 23.97 -0.11
CA THR A 523 -8.24 22.91 -0.87
C THR A 523 -7.26 21.86 -1.38
N VAL A 524 -7.78 20.76 -1.92
CA VAL A 524 -6.95 19.71 -2.56
C VAL A 524 -6.28 20.29 -3.82
N GLU A 525 -6.97 21.15 -4.54
CA GLU A 525 -6.47 21.81 -5.76
C GLU A 525 -5.29 22.73 -5.45
N ASP A 526 -5.33 23.46 -4.32
CA ASP A 526 -4.21 24.28 -3.85
C ASP A 526 -2.91 23.47 -3.66
N GLN A 527 -3.03 22.16 -3.39
CA GLN A 527 -1.90 21.27 -3.18
C GLN A 527 -1.29 20.74 -4.48
N ARG A 528 -1.93 20.97 -5.64
CA ARG A 528 -1.42 20.63 -6.98
C ARG A 528 -1.03 19.15 -7.14
N GLY A 529 -1.88 18.24 -6.66
CA GLY A 529 -1.60 16.79 -6.61
C GLY A 529 -0.64 16.40 -5.49
N GLY A 530 -0.04 17.38 -4.80
CA GLY A 530 0.61 17.22 -3.52
C GLY A 530 -0.38 16.82 -2.42
N SER A 531 0.15 16.24 -1.36
CA SER A 531 -0.60 15.94 -0.15
C SER A 531 0.21 16.48 1.03
N ALA A 532 -0.40 17.37 1.81
CA ALA A 532 0.23 17.95 3.00
C ALA A 532 -0.50 17.48 4.27
N ALA A 533 0.25 17.29 5.37
CA ALA A 533 -0.37 17.04 6.66
C ALA A 533 -1.23 18.25 7.09
N HIS A 534 -2.23 18.01 7.94
CA HIS A 534 -3.11 19.05 8.44
C HIS A 534 -2.37 19.98 9.42
N ILE A 535 -2.78 21.25 9.53
CA ILE A 535 -2.16 22.23 10.45
C ILE A 535 -2.17 21.80 11.93
N LEU A 536 -3.15 20.98 12.32
CA LEU A 536 -3.24 20.41 13.68
C LEU A 536 -2.10 19.43 13.98
N GLU A 537 -1.46 18.87 12.94
CA GLU A 537 -0.30 18.00 13.06
C GLU A 537 1.01 18.67 12.63
N GLY A 538 1.03 20.01 12.62
CA GLY A 538 2.18 20.81 12.22
C GLY A 538 2.40 20.91 10.70
N GLY A 539 1.45 20.42 9.90
CA GLY A 539 1.50 20.52 8.44
C GLY A 539 1.06 21.89 7.90
N THR A 540 0.72 21.93 6.62
CA THR A 540 0.35 23.15 5.88
C THR A 540 -0.97 23.01 5.11
N SER A 541 -1.85 22.13 5.57
CA SER A 541 -3.16 21.91 4.97
C SER A 541 -4.31 22.21 5.93
N MET A 542 -5.36 22.84 5.41
CA MET A 542 -6.69 22.92 6.04
C MET A 542 -7.70 21.94 5.43
N VAL A 543 -7.27 21.05 4.55
CA VAL A 543 -8.17 20.07 3.93
C VAL A 543 -8.67 19.14 5.03
N CYS A 544 -9.95 19.28 5.35
CA CYS A 544 -10.60 18.48 6.36
C CYS A 544 -10.97 17.10 5.80
N PRO A 545 -10.52 16.00 6.44
CA PRO A 545 -11.03 14.67 6.17
C PRO A 545 -12.56 14.58 6.23
N LEU A 546 -13.11 13.55 5.60
CA LEU A 546 -14.53 13.22 5.71
C LEU A 546 -14.87 12.89 7.16
N ALA A 547 -15.97 13.46 7.65
CA ALA A 547 -16.51 13.08 8.95
C ALA A 547 -16.89 11.60 8.96
N GLY A 548 -16.73 10.96 10.12
CA GLY A 548 -16.89 9.51 10.23
C GLY A 548 -15.71 8.68 9.75
N THR A 549 -14.50 9.24 9.74
CA THR A 549 -13.25 8.52 9.39
C THR A 549 -12.23 8.59 10.52
N ALA A 550 -11.21 7.72 10.47
CA ALA A 550 -10.15 7.70 11.48
C ALA A 550 -9.33 9.00 11.48
N GLY A 551 -8.94 9.50 10.29
CA GLY A 551 -8.23 10.78 10.17
C GLY A 551 -9.03 11.97 10.70
N TYR A 552 -10.35 12.00 10.49
CA TYR A 552 -11.21 13.04 11.06
C TYR A 552 -11.22 12.99 12.59
N MET A 553 -11.44 11.83 13.19
CA MET A 553 -11.48 11.70 14.65
C MET A 553 -10.13 12.02 15.29
N ARG A 554 -9.03 11.57 14.67
CA ARG A 554 -7.67 11.90 15.11
C ARG A 554 -7.39 13.40 15.06
N LEU A 555 -7.82 14.10 14.01
CA LEU A 555 -7.57 15.54 13.89
C LEU A 555 -8.46 16.34 14.82
N PHE A 556 -9.77 16.12 14.79
CA PHE A 556 -10.71 17.04 15.45
C PHE A 556 -11.16 16.57 16.82
N GLY A 557 -10.88 15.32 17.20
CA GLY A 557 -11.37 14.71 18.44
C GLY A 557 -10.38 14.64 19.60
N GLN A 558 -9.18 15.22 19.46
CA GLN A 558 -8.20 15.34 20.54
C GLN A 558 -7.58 16.73 20.55
N ALA A 559 -6.97 17.12 21.67
CA ALA A 559 -6.19 18.35 21.77
C ALA A 559 -4.85 18.21 21.02
N HIS A 560 -4.42 19.29 20.38
CA HIS A 560 -3.14 19.40 19.68
C HIS A 560 -2.26 20.48 20.32
N PRO A 561 -0.93 20.40 20.17
CA PRO A 561 -0.03 21.47 20.58
C PRO A 561 -0.43 22.80 19.95
N PRO A 562 -0.23 23.96 20.60
CA PRO A 562 -0.54 25.25 19.99
C PRO A 562 0.18 25.44 18.65
N TYR A 563 -0.48 26.14 17.71
CA TYR A 563 0.16 26.52 16.45
C TYR A 563 1.38 27.42 16.71
N VAL A 564 2.46 27.21 15.96
CA VAL A 564 3.69 28.02 16.03
C VAL A 564 3.76 28.93 14.80
N PRO A 565 3.53 30.25 14.94
CA PRO A 565 3.56 31.21 13.84
C PRO A 565 4.91 31.24 13.13
N LYS A 566 4.88 31.17 11.79
CA LYS A 566 6.10 31.18 10.94
C LYS A 566 6.39 32.57 10.38
N SER A 567 5.36 33.30 9.98
CA SER A 567 5.44 34.65 9.39
C SER A 567 5.45 35.74 10.46
N GLU A 568 6.08 36.86 10.16
CA GLU A 568 6.01 38.06 11.02
C GLU A 568 4.60 38.66 11.02
N ALA A 569 3.89 38.63 9.89
CA ALA A 569 2.53 39.16 9.81
C ALA A 569 1.56 38.47 10.78
N LEU A 570 1.64 37.13 10.92
CA LEU A 570 0.82 36.40 11.88
C LEU A 570 1.23 36.72 13.33
N LYS A 571 2.53 36.81 13.62
CA LYS A 571 3.02 37.20 14.96
C LYS A 571 2.50 38.58 15.36
N GLU A 572 2.56 39.55 14.46
CA GLU A 572 2.02 40.89 14.69
C GLU A 572 0.50 40.88 14.85
N ALA A 573 -0.22 40.09 14.03
CA ALA A 573 -1.67 39.96 14.15
C ALA A 573 -2.09 39.40 15.51
N ILE A 574 -1.38 38.37 16.00
CA ILE A 574 -1.59 37.81 17.35
C ILE A 574 -1.30 38.84 18.42
N ALA A 575 -0.18 39.57 18.33
CA ALA A 575 0.18 40.60 19.31
C ALA A 575 -0.86 41.73 19.38
N ARG A 576 -1.40 42.15 18.22
CA ARG A 576 -2.49 43.13 18.16
C ARG A 576 -3.76 42.62 18.82
N GLU A 577 -4.17 41.38 18.53
CA GLU A 577 -5.39 40.78 19.10
C GLU A 577 -5.27 40.64 20.62
N VAL A 578 -4.16 40.10 21.14
CA VAL A 578 -3.92 39.99 22.58
C VAL A 578 -3.96 41.36 23.26
N GLY A 579 -3.37 42.38 22.65
CA GLY A 579 -3.41 43.75 23.16
C GLY A 579 -4.78 44.42 23.08
N GLN A 580 -5.68 43.96 22.20
CA GLN A 580 -7.08 44.40 22.16
C GLN A 580 -7.90 43.70 23.26
N THR A 581 -7.72 42.40 23.47
CA THR A 581 -8.42 41.64 24.52
C THR A 581 -8.07 42.15 25.93
N GLN A 582 -6.81 42.53 26.19
CA GLN A 582 -6.39 43.06 27.49
C GLN A 582 -6.96 44.46 27.82
N ARG A 583 -7.44 45.20 26.82
CA ARG A 583 -8.02 46.54 26.99
C ARG A 583 -9.53 46.53 27.25
N GLN A 584 -10.19 45.40 26.99
CA GLN A 584 -11.61 45.16 27.28
C GLN A 584 -11.74 44.56 28.68
#